data_AF-A0A3M0ITG8-F1
#
_entry.id   AF-A0A3M0ITG8-F1
#
_cell.length_a   1.000
_cell.length_b   1.000
_cell.length_c   1.000
_cell.angle_alpha   90.00
_cell.angle_beta   90.00
_cell.angle_gamma   90.00
#
_symmetry.space_group_name_H-M   'P 1'
#
loop_
_entity.id
_entity.type
_entity.pdbx_description
1 polymer ?
#
loop_
_entity_poly.entity_id
_entity_poly.type
_entity_poly.pdbx_seq_one_letter_code
_entity_poly.pdbx_strand_id
1 'polypeptide(L)'
;MIIVIADTSGLLAALDSTHPDHGAANEAIMAAGLLITSPLLLAELDHVTTRELGREAALSAVDDIRRWMRRGRVVVPEVTEDHLSAAQTIRVRYRALDLDLADAVNVALAADYDTDAILTLDRRDFRAVRPLSRHKSFRVLPDDLPL
;
A
#
# COMPACT_ATOMS: atom_id res chain seq x y z
N MET A 1 3.69 17.59 2.18
CA MET A 1 4.02 16.21 1.77
C MET A 1 3.43 15.26 2.80
N ILE A 2 2.76 14.20 2.34
CA ILE A 2 2.03 13.25 3.21
C ILE A 2 2.80 11.91 3.31
N ILE A 3 2.59 11.16 4.40
CA ILE A 3 3.04 9.76 4.47
C ILE A 3 1.94 8.91 3.85
N VAL A 4 2.29 8.01 2.95
CA VAL A 4 1.33 7.15 2.24
C VAL A 4 1.67 5.69 2.48
N ILE A 5 0.70 4.90 2.92
CA ILE A 5 0.82 3.44 2.89
C ILE A 5 0.59 2.98 1.46
N ALA A 6 1.55 2.26 0.88
CA ALA A 6 1.42 1.68 -0.46
C ALA A 6 0.91 0.24 -0.34
N ASP A 7 -0.16 -0.03 -1.07
CA ASP A 7 -0.70 -1.37 -1.27
C ASP A 7 -0.25 -1.97 -2.61
N THR A 8 -0.36 -3.29 -2.77
CA THR A 8 0.16 -4.04 -3.92
C THR A 8 -0.48 -3.53 -5.21
N SER A 9 -1.81 -3.40 -5.22
CA SER A 9 -2.56 -2.96 -6.40
C SER A 9 -2.18 -1.54 -6.83
N GLY A 10 -2.04 -0.62 -5.86
CA GLY A 10 -1.64 0.76 -6.11
C GLY A 10 -0.21 0.90 -6.62
N LEU A 11 0.73 0.10 -6.10
CA LEU A 11 2.11 0.09 -6.57
C LEU A 11 2.24 -0.55 -7.96
N LEU A 12 1.55 -1.65 -8.21
CA LEU A 12 1.51 -2.30 -9.54
C LEU A 12 0.96 -1.35 -10.61
N ALA A 13 -0.10 -0.60 -10.32
CA ALA A 13 -0.64 0.41 -11.22
C ALA A 13 0.40 1.47 -11.58
N ALA A 14 1.22 1.91 -10.62
CA ALA A 14 2.28 2.87 -10.88
C ALA A 14 3.45 2.31 -11.70
N LEU A 15 3.71 0.99 -11.62
CA LEU A 15 4.80 0.33 -12.35
C LEU A 15 4.41 -0.04 -13.79
N ASP A 16 3.15 -0.41 -14.03
CA ASP A 16 2.66 -0.76 -15.36
C ASP A 16 2.22 0.48 -16.13
N SER A 17 3.05 0.93 -17.09
CA SER A 17 2.76 2.08 -17.96
C SER A 17 1.50 1.96 -18.81
N THR A 18 0.97 0.74 -18.96
CA THR A 18 -0.24 0.47 -19.73
C THR A 18 -1.50 0.44 -18.86
N HIS A 19 -1.33 0.45 -17.53
CA HIS A 19 -2.45 0.43 -16.58
C HIS A 19 -3.25 1.75 -16.66
N PRO A 20 -4.60 1.71 -16.71
CA PRO A 20 -5.41 2.93 -16.81
C PRO A 20 -5.14 3.96 -15.69
N ASP A 21 -4.90 3.46 -14.46
CA ASP A 21 -4.60 4.30 -13.29
C ASP A 21 -3.11 4.68 -13.17
N HIS A 22 -2.26 4.36 -14.16
CA HIS A 22 -0.80 4.59 -14.08
C HIS A 22 -0.41 6.04 -13.78
N GLY A 23 -1.00 6.99 -14.49
CA GLY A 23 -0.72 8.41 -14.29
C GLY A 23 -1.09 8.88 -12.89
N ALA A 24 -2.31 8.53 -12.46
CA ALA A 24 -2.84 8.94 -11.16
C ALA A 24 -2.09 8.28 -9.99
N ALA A 25 -1.71 7.00 -10.11
CA ALA A 25 -0.90 6.31 -9.12
C ALA A 25 0.50 6.93 -8.99
N ASN A 26 1.12 7.32 -10.11
CA ASN A 26 2.40 8.03 -10.09
C ASN A 26 2.28 9.42 -9.46
N GLU A 27 1.20 10.16 -9.72
CA GLU A 27 0.94 11.44 -9.04
C GLU A 27 0.85 11.25 -7.52
N ALA A 28 0.18 10.19 -7.05
CA ALA A 28 0.12 9.86 -5.63
C ALA A 28 1.49 9.55 -5.02
N ILE A 29 2.32 8.77 -5.73
CA ILE A 29 3.71 8.48 -5.34
C ILE A 29 4.55 9.76 -5.27
N MET A 30 4.36 10.68 -6.21
CA MET A 30 5.08 11.95 -6.25
C MET A 30 4.64 12.92 -5.16
N ALA A 31 3.35 12.94 -4.81
CA ALA A 31 2.79 13.74 -3.72
C ALA A 31 3.20 13.22 -2.33
N ALA A 32 3.49 11.92 -2.21
CA ALA A 32 4.01 11.32 -0.99
C ALA A 32 5.39 11.91 -0.64
N GLY A 33 5.55 12.36 0.59
CA GLY A 33 6.88 12.66 1.16
C GLY A 33 7.65 11.39 1.47
N LEU A 34 6.91 10.36 1.90
CA LEU A 34 7.41 9.05 2.26
C LEU A 34 6.36 7.99 1.92
N LEU A 35 6.78 6.92 1.27
CA LEU A 35 5.98 5.72 1.07
C LEU A 35 6.35 4.67 2.13
N ILE A 36 5.34 4.08 2.74
CA ILE A 36 5.49 2.93 3.64
C ILE A 36 4.98 1.71 2.89
N THR A 37 5.83 0.70 2.78
CA THR A 37 5.52 -0.54 2.06
C THR A 37 5.71 -1.71 3.01
N SER A 38 4.63 -2.45 3.30
CA SER A 38 4.73 -3.66 4.11
C SER A 38 5.68 -4.69 3.46
N PRO A 39 6.48 -5.45 4.22
CA PRO A 39 7.27 -6.55 3.66
C PRO A 39 6.38 -7.65 3.04
N LEU A 40 5.11 -7.76 3.44
CA LEU A 40 4.15 -8.69 2.82
C LEU A 40 3.87 -8.31 1.35
N LEU A 41 3.78 -7.01 1.06
CA LEU A 41 3.62 -6.48 -0.29
C LEU A 41 4.77 -6.90 -1.20
N LEU A 42 6.01 -6.92 -0.70
CA LEU A 42 7.17 -7.26 -1.54
C LEU A 42 7.10 -8.69 -2.08
N ALA A 43 6.58 -9.62 -1.27
CA ALA A 43 6.37 -11.00 -1.69
C ALA A 43 5.24 -11.09 -2.74
N GLU A 44 4.15 -10.37 -2.52
CA GLU A 44 3.02 -10.33 -3.46
C GLU A 44 3.41 -9.67 -4.78
N LEU A 45 4.16 -8.56 -4.73
CA LEU A 45 4.67 -7.86 -5.90
C LEU A 45 5.57 -8.77 -6.76
N ASP A 46 6.53 -9.49 -6.17
CA ASP A 46 7.39 -10.42 -6.92
C ASP A 46 6.54 -11.52 -7.58
N HIS A 47 5.56 -12.07 -6.84
CA HIS A 47 4.69 -13.13 -7.34
C HIS A 47 3.79 -12.66 -8.50
N VAL A 48 3.02 -11.59 -8.27
CA VAL A 48 2.05 -11.05 -9.23
C VAL A 48 2.76 -10.47 -10.45
N THR A 49 3.82 -9.68 -10.26
CA THR A 49 4.59 -9.14 -11.40
C THR A 49 5.20 -10.26 -12.23
N THR A 50 5.74 -11.31 -11.60
CA THR A 50 6.27 -12.47 -12.34
C THR A 50 5.17 -13.15 -13.16
N ARG A 51 3.96 -13.27 -12.60
CA ARG A 51 2.81 -13.92 -13.26
C ARG A 51 2.25 -13.09 -14.42
N GLU A 52 2.08 -11.78 -14.24
CA GLU A 52 1.41 -10.91 -15.22
C GLU A 52 2.38 -10.33 -16.26
N LEU A 53 3.58 -9.93 -15.84
CA LEU A 53 4.52 -9.15 -16.65
C LEU A 53 5.85 -9.88 -16.92
N GLY A 54 6.04 -11.05 -16.31
CA GLY A 54 7.23 -11.89 -16.49
C GLY A 54 8.37 -11.61 -15.50
N ARG A 55 9.36 -12.52 -15.48
CA ARG A 55 10.43 -12.53 -14.47
C ARG A 55 11.31 -11.26 -14.48
N GLU A 56 11.66 -10.77 -15.66
CA GLU A 56 12.50 -9.57 -15.79
C GLU A 56 11.81 -8.32 -15.23
N ALA A 57 10.50 -8.19 -15.43
CA ALA A 57 9.72 -7.08 -14.86
C ALA A 57 9.71 -7.14 -13.33
N ALA A 58 9.57 -8.34 -12.73
CA ALA A 58 9.62 -8.52 -11.28
C ALA A 58 10.99 -8.13 -10.69
N LEU A 59 12.08 -8.54 -11.36
CA LEU A 59 13.43 -8.15 -10.95
C LEU A 59 13.61 -6.62 -11.01
N SER A 60 13.15 -5.99 -12.10
CA SER A 60 13.20 -4.53 -12.24
C SER A 60 12.40 -3.81 -11.15
N ALA A 61 11.19 -4.30 -10.84
CA ALA A 61 10.33 -3.71 -9.79
C ALA A 61 11.02 -3.74 -8.42
N VAL A 62 11.68 -4.85 -8.06
CA VAL A 62 12.45 -4.95 -6.82
C VAL A 62 13.64 -3.98 -6.82
N ASP A 63 14.35 -3.86 -7.93
CA ASP A 63 15.47 -2.91 -8.03
C ASP A 63 15.03 -1.45 -7.92
N ASP A 64 13.87 -1.09 -8.46
CA ASP A 64 13.29 0.25 -8.31
C ASP A 64 12.92 0.55 -6.85
N ILE A 65 12.29 -0.39 -6.15
CA ILE A 65 12.00 -0.26 -4.71
C ILE A 65 13.30 -0.07 -3.93
N ARG A 66 14.32 -0.90 -4.16
CA ARG A 66 15.64 -0.76 -3.51
C ARG A 66 16.26 0.60 -3.77
N ARG A 67 16.10 1.12 -4.99
CA ARG A 67 16.60 2.44 -5.39
C ARG A 67 15.87 3.57 -4.67
N TRP A 68 14.56 3.45 -4.45
CA TRP A 68 13.77 4.40 -3.67
C TRP A 68 14.07 4.33 -2.18
N MET A 69 14.29 3.13 -1.63
CA MET A 69 14.72 2.95 -0.24
C MET A 69 16.06 3.64 0.02
N ARG A 70 17.06 3.46 -0.84
CA ARG A 70 18.37 4.13 -0.72
C ARG A 70 18.27 5.67 -0.74
N ARG A 71 17.21 6.22 -1.31
CA ARG A 71 16.94 7.66 -1.35
C ARG A 71 16.06 8.15 -0.21
N GLY A 72 15.66 7.27 0.72
CA GLY A 72 14.74 7.61 1.80
C GLY A 72 13.32 7.93 1.32
N ARG A 73 12.93 7.47 0.13
CA ARG A 73 11.58 7.68 -0.44
C ARG A 73 10.59 6.58 -0.07
N VAL A 74 11.10 5.37 0.19
CA VAL A 74 10.34 4.20 0.64
C VAL A 74 10.95 3.68 1.93
N VAL A 75 10.11 3.32 2.88
CA VAL A 75 10.48 2.57 4.09
C VAL A 75 9.71 1.26 4.10
N VAL A 76 10.42 0.18 4.43
CA VAL A 76 9.84 -1.15 4.64
C VAL A 76 9.98 -1.48 6.13
N PRO A 77 8.93 -1.28 6.94
CA PRO A 77 9.01 -1.53 8.37
C PRO A 77 9.01 -3.03 8.69
N GLU A 78 9.41 -3.37 9.91
CA GLU A 78 9.20 -4.71 10.46
C GLU A 78 7.72 -4.96 10.74
N VAL A 79 7.23 -6.15 10.44
CA VAL A 79 5.90 -6.61 10.86
C VAL A 79 6.06 -7.42 12.13
N THR A 80 5.60 -6.86 13.24
CA THR A 80 5.67 -7.46 14.58
C THR A 80 4.41 -8.24 14.93
N GLU A 81 4.40 -8.92 16.06
CA GLU A 81 3.21 -9.60 16.59
C GLU A 81 2.05 -8.62 16.84
N ASP A 82 2.32 -7.43 17.36
CA ASP A 82 1.28 -6.40 17.59
C ASP A 82 0.57 -6.02 16.27
N HIS A 83 1.32 -5.90 15.17
CA HIS A 83 0.74 -5.66 13.85
C HIS A 83 -0.17 -6.80 13.40
N LEU A 84 0.24 -8.05 13.62
CA LEU A 84 -0.56 -9.22 13.27
C LEU A 84 -1.81 -9.33 14.15
N SER A 85 -1.71 -9.02 15.44
CA SER A 85 -2.83 -9.00 16.38
C SER A 85 -3.87 -7.94 15.98
N ALA A 86 -3.42 -6.72 15.65
CA ALA A 86 -4.28 -5.66 15.12
C ALA A 86 -4.92 -6.06 13.79
N ALA A 87 -4.15 -6.63 12.86
CA ALA A 87 -4.64 -7.10 11.58
C ALA A 87 -5.73 -8.18 11.75
N GLN A 88 -5.54 -9.16 12.63
CA GLN A 88 -6.55 -10.19 12.90
C GLN A 88 -7.83 -9.60 13.51
N THR A 89 -7.69 -8.63 14.42
CA THR A 89 -8.83 -7.91 14.99
C THR A 89 -9.64 -7.19 13.90
N ILE A 90 -8.96 -6.54 12.94
CA ILE A 90 -9.59 -5.87 11.80
C ILE A 90 -10.30 -6.88 10.89
N ARG A 91 -9.65 -7.99 10.53
CA ARG A 91 -10.26 -9.04 9.68
C ARG A 91 -11.49 -9.66 10.32
N VAL A 92 -11.48 -9.88 11.64
CA VAL A 92 -12.66 -10.36 12.37
C VAL A 92 -13.78 -9.33 12.38
N ARG A 93 -13.46 -8.05 12.62
CA ARG A 93 -14.43 -6.96 12.67
C ARG A 93 -15.10 -6.72 11.31
N TYR A 94 -14.33 -6.80 10.22
CA TYR A 94 -14.80 -6.57 8.86
C TYR A 94 -14.86 -7.88 8.05
N ARG A 95 -15.33 -8.97 8.67
CA ARG A 95 -15.38 -10.32 8.05
C ARG A 95 -16.02 -10.36 6.67
N ALA A 96 -17.02 -9.50 6.42
CA ALA A 96 -17.73 -9.45 5.14
C ALA A 96 -16.89 -8.89 3.99
N LEU A 97 -15.80 -8.15 4.27
CA LEU A 97 -14.89 -7.64 3.26
C LEU A 97 -13.87 -8.69 2.80
N ASP A 98 -13.67 -9.76 3.58
CA ASP A 98 -12.68 -10.82 3.32
C ASP A 98 -11.26 -10.28 3.07
N LEU A 99 -10.86 -9.27 3.85
CA LEU A 99 -9.53 -8.66 3.76
C LEU A 99 -8.43 -9.71 3.88
N ASP A 100 -7.44 -9.61 3.02
CA ASP A 100 -6.24 -10.42 3.13
C ASP A 100 -5.36 -9.94 4.31
N LEU A 101 -4.22 -10.59 4.49
CA LEU A 101 -3.30 -10.21 5.56
C LEU A 101 -2.55 -8.91 5.26
N ALA A 102 -2.22 -8.64 4.00
CA ALA A 102 -1.47 -7.45 3.60
C ALA A 102 -2.30 -6.18 3.84
N ASP A 103 -3.57 -6.21 3.43
CA ASP A 103 -4.55 -5.14 3.66
C ASP A 103 -4.69 -4.82 5.14
N ALA A 104 -4.90 -5.87 5.95
CA ALA A 104 -5.11 -5.70 7.37
C ALA A 104 -3.84 -5.22 8.10
N VAL A 105 -2.65 -5.63 7.65
CA VAL A 105 -1.37 -5.08 8.14
C VAL A 105 -1.19 -3.63 7.70
N ASN A 106 -1.60 -3.26 6.49
CA ASN A 106 -1.56 -1.87 6.02
C ASN A 106 -2.41 -0.94 6.91
N VAL A 107 -3.54 -1.42 7.44
CA VAL A 107 -4.35 -0.68 8.44
C VAL A 107 -3.59 -0.45 9.75
N ALA A 108 -2.83 -1.45 10.22
CA ALA A 108 -1.99 -1.32 11.41
C ALA A 108 -0.82 -0.35 11.17
N LEU A 109 -0.11 -0.49 10.06
CA LEU A 109 0.99 0.40 9.68
C LEU A 109 0.51 1.85 9.49
N ALA A 110 -0.69 2.07 8.94
CA ALA A 110 -1.26 3.41 8.86
C ALA A 110 -1.41 4.06 10.24
N ALA A 111 -1.69 3.27 11.29
CA ALA A 111 -1.79 3.74 12.65
C ALA A 111 -0.42 4.14 13.22
N ASP A 112 0.60 3.30 13.04
CA ASP A 112 1.97 3.53 13.52
C ASP A 112 2.60 4.78 12.91
N TYR A 113 2.30 5.03 11.64
CA TYR A 113 2.76 6.22 10.92
C TYR A 113 1.80 7.41 10.98
N ASP A 114 0.73 7.30 11.78
CA ASP A 114 -0.27 8.35 12.02
C ASP A 114 -0.77 9.01 10.72
N THR A 115 -1.14 8.17 9.75
CA THR A 115 -1.64 8.60 8.44
C THR A 115 -2.98 7.97 8.11
N ASP A 116 -3.76 8.67 7.29
CA ASP A 116 -4.97 8.17 6.65
C ASP A 116 -4.81 7.97 5.14
N ALA A 117 -3.64 8.26 4.55
CA ALA A 117 -3.45 8.09 3.12
C ALA A 117 -2.99 6.67 2.79
N ILE A 118 -3.75 6.01 1.91
CA ILE A 118 -3.40 4.70 1.37
C ILE A 118 -3.52 4.70 -0.15
N LEU A 119 -2.49 4.24 -0.84
CA LEU A 119 -2.48 4.08 -2.30
C LEU A 119 -2.87 2.64 -2.63
N THR A 120 -4.10 2.44 -3.10
CA THR A 120 -4.69 1.13 -3.37
C THR A 120 -5.79 1.25 -4.43
N LEU A 121 -5.98 0.21 -5.23
CA LEU A 121 -7.12 0.09 -6.14
C LEU A 121 -8.32 -0.62 -5.49
N ASP A 122 -8.12 -1.23 -4.32
CA ASP A 122 -9.14 -1.93 -3.52
C ASP A 122 -10.00 -0.93 -2.73
N ARG A 123 -10.53 0.04 -3.49
CA ARG A 123 -11.23 1.24 -3.00
C ARG A 123 -12.36 0.89 -2.06
N ARG A 124 -13.14 -0.15 -2.38
CA ARG A 124 -14.29 -0.58 -1.58
C ARG A 124 -13.87 -0.92 -0.14
N ASP A 125 -12.74 -1.62 -0.01
CA ASP A 125 -12.35 -2.23 1.25
C ASP A 125 -11.79 -1.17 2.20
N PHE A 126 -10.87 -0.34 1.73
CA PHE A 126 -10.33 0.77 2.53
C PHE A 126 -11.32 1.92 2.77
N ARG A 127 -12.32 2.12 1.91
CA ARG A 127 -13.42 3.07 2.20
C ARG A 127 -14.37 2.55 3.29
N ALA A 128 -14.45 1.23 3.50
CA ALA A 128 -15.28 0.62 4.54
C ALA A 128 -14.55 0.53 5.90
N VAL A 129 -13.23 0.32 5.91
CA VAL A 129 -12.44 0.20 7.13
C VAL A 129 -12.19 1.58 7.77
N ARG A 130 -12.45 1.68 9.07
CA ARG A 130 -12.05 2.85 9.87
C ARG A 130 -10.57 2.77 10.27
N PRO A 131 -9.77 3.83 10.09
CA PRO A 131 -8.40 3.90 10.62
C PRO A 131 -8.34 3.64 12.12
N LEU A 132 -7.25 3.01 12.59
CA LEU A 132 -6.99 2.78 14.01
C LEU A 132 -6.43 4.04 14.72
N SER A 133 -6.01 5.05 13.95
CA SER A 133 -5.54 6.34 14.43
C SER A 133 -6.71 7.32 14.69
N ARG A 134 -6.40 8.59 14.94
CA ARG A 134 -7.41 9.66 15.17
C ARG A 134 -8.26 9.99 13.94
N HIS A 135 -7.89 9.49 12.76
CA HIS A 135 -8.53 9.82 11.50
C HIS A 135 -9.93 9.18 11.40
N LYS A 136 -10.86 9.90 10.75
CA LYS A 136 -12.27 9.45 10.65
C LYS A 136 -12.47 8.39 9.56
N SER A 137 -11.69 8.47 8.48
CA SER A 137 -11.72 7.59 7.31
C SER A 137 -10.36 7.63 6.63
N PHE A 138 -10.04 6.60 5.84
CA PHE A 138 -8.91 6.66 4.93
C PHE A 138 -9.17 7.65 3.78
N ARG A 139 -8.12 8.35 3.35
CA ARG A 139 -7.98 8.95 2.03
C ARG A 139 -7.43 7.89 1.10
N VAL A 140 -8.26 7.40 0.19
CA VAL A 140 -7.91 6.35 -0.76
C VAL A 140 -7.37 7.00 -2.02
N LEU A 141 -6.06 6.88 -2.22
CA LEU A 141 -5.35 7.40 -3.37
C LEU A 141 -5.36 6.35 -4.50
N PRO A 142 -5.44 6.80 -5.77
CA PRO A 142 -5.33 8.20 -6.21
C PRO A 142 -6.62 9.02 -6.15
N ASP A 143 -7.79 8.40 -5.94
CA ASP A 143 -9.10 9.07 -6.01
C ASP A 143 -9.23 10.30 -5.10
N ASP A 144 -8.66 10.23 -3.89
CA ASP A 144 -8.78 11.26 -2.85
C ASP A 144 -7.52 12.17 -2.79
N LEU A 145 -6.74 12.26 -3.87
CA LEU A 145 -5.67 13.25 -3.98
C LEU A 145 -6.26 14.68 -3.86
N PRO A 146 -5.68 15.56 -3.02
CA PRO A 146 -6.10 16.95 -2.99
C PRO A 146 -5.82 17.58 -4.35
N LEU A 147 -6.85 18.18 -4.96
CA LEU A 147 -6.75 19.03 -6.14
C LEU A 147 -5.76 20.18 -5.93
#